data_AF-A0A0G1A1P1-F1
#
_entry.id   AF-A0A0G1A1P1-F1
#
_cell.length_a   1.000
_cell.length_b   1.000
_cell.length_c   1.000
_cell.angle_alpha   90.00
_cell.angle_beta   90.00
_cell.angle_gamma   90.00
#
_symmetry.space_group_name_H-M   'P 1'
#
loop_
_entity.id
_entity.type
_entity.pdbx_description
1 polymer ?
#
loop_
_entity_poly.entity_id
_entity_poly.type
_entity_poly.pdbx_seq_one_letter_code
_entity_poly.pdbx_strand_id
1 'polypeptide(L)'
;MKKSLFIWLLGIALFAGALFIGTLPASAASFAGNMMGGRGMYAGMSFVQSQTDRSTIESALLKGDYEAWKTAMQSGNQKAVSAITQEQFSAMAKRVQDMQAKRLAVDTAIKNKDYDAWKNAVGTQSPMTQKITASNFNRFVQMQELLQQAQVIGQELGVGPGIGMAGPMHFGFGR
;
A
#
# COMPACT_ATOMS: atom_id res chain seq x y z
N MET A 1 -17.29 -40.54 -39.53
CA MET A 1 -17.91 -40.37 -38.20
C MET A 1 -16.80 -40.29 -37.17
N LYS A 2 -16.46 -39.09 -36.69
CA LYS A 2 -15.40 -38.87 -35.69
C LYS A 2 -15.99 -38.06 -34.54
N LYS A 3 -15.67 -38.52 -33.33
CA LYS A 3 -16.32 -38.22 -32.06
C LYS A 3 -15.92 -36.83 -31.54
N SER A 4 -16.87 -36.23 -30.84
CA SER A 4 -16.86 -34.94 -30.14
C SER A 4 -15.67 -34.72 -29.18
N LEU A 5 -15.14 -33.49 -29.17
CA LEU A 5 -14.37 -32.94 -28.07
C LEU A 5 -14.96 -31.56 -27.71
N PHE A 6 -15.80 -31.57 -26.68
CA PHE A 6 -16.28 -30.39 -25.97
C PHE A 6 -15.15 -29.92 -25.04
N ILE A 7 -14.59 -28.74 -25.29
CA ILE A 7 -13.75 -28.04 -24.31
C ILE A 7 -14.57 -26.86 -23.81
N TRP A 8 -15.04 -27.00 -22.57
CA TRP A 8 -15.59 -25.91 -21.77
C TRP A 8 -14.47 -24.90 -21.47
N LEU A 9 -14.49 -23.75 -22.14
CA LEU A 9 -13.78 -22.55 -21.67
C LEU A 9 -14.65 -21.89 -20.60
N LEU A 10 -14.36 -22.20 -19.34
CA LEU A 10 -14.86 -21.46 -18.19
C LEU A 10 -14.35 -20.01 -18.29
N GLY A 11 -15.29 -19.10 -18.49
CA GLY A 11 -15.05 -17.66 -18.52
C GLY A 11 -14.48 -17.17 -17.20
N ILE A 12 -13.27 -16.61 -17.26
CA ILE A 12 -12.79 -15.68 -16.26
C ILE A 12 -13.51 -14.37 -16.56
N ALA A 13 -14.59 -14.12 -15.81
CA ALA A 13 -15.24 -12.83 -15.77
C ALA A 13 -14.24 -11.80 -15.22
N LEU A 14 -13.69 -10.99 -16.12
CA LEU A 14 -13.08 -9.71 -15.80
C LEU A 14 -14.18 -8.81 -15.23
N PHE A 15 -14.40 -8.88 -13.92
CA PHE A 15 -15.04 -7.78 -13.20
C PHE A 15 -14.03 -6.65 -13.07
N ALA A 16 -13.87 -5.91 -14.17
CA ALA A 16 -13.38 -4.55 -14.14
C ALA A 16 -14.42 -3.71 -13.38
N GLY A 17 -14.30 -3.72 -12.05
CA GLY A 17 -14.93 -2.71 -11.22
C GLY A 17 -14.43 -1.35 -11.69
N ALA A 18 -15.31 -0.63 -12.37
CA ALA A 18 -15.09 0.72 -12.83
C ALA A 18 -14.78 1.64 -11.65
N LEU A 19 -13.49 1.88 -11.39
CA LEU A 19 -13.07 3.13 -10.78
C LEU A 19 -13.16 4.20 -11.86
N PHE A 20 -14.31 4.84 -11.88
CA PHE A 20 -14.59 6.09 -12.57
C PHE A 20 -13.62 7.15 -12.01
N ILE A 21 -12.42 7.24 -12.56
CA ILE A 21 -11.52 8.38 -12.33
C ILE A 21 -12.11 9.51 -13.15
N GLY A 22 -13.04 10.24 -12.54
CA GLY A 22 -13.45 11.54 -13.03
C GLY A 22 -12.21 12.42 -13.13
N THR A 23 -11.86 12.77 -14.36
CA THR A 23 -11.00 13.90 -14.67
C THR A 23 -11.64 15.16 -14.09
N LEU A 24 -11.22 15.57 -12.90
CA LEU A 24 -11.49 16.93 -12.45
C LEU A 24 -10.41 17.85 -13.01
N PRO A 25 -10.78 18.93 -13.71
CA PRO A 25 -9.83 19.91 -14.21
C PRO A 25 -9.19 20.64 -13.04
N ALA A 26 -7.95 21.09 -13.25
CA ALA A 26 -7.25 21.97 -12.35
C ALA A 26 -8.12 23.18 -11.97
N SER A 27 -8.48 23.27 -10.70
CA SER A 27 -8.85 24.54 -10.07
C SER A 27 -8.08 24.67 -8.77
N ALA A 28 -7.07 25.53 -8.83
CA ALA A 28 -6.40 26.09 -7.68
C ALA A 28 -7.45 26.72 -6.74
N ALA A 29 -7.74 26.06 -5.63
CA ALA A 29 -8.40 26.66 -4.50
C ALA A 29 -7.34 26.96 -3.45
N SER A 30 -6.95 28.22 -3.41
CA SER A 30 -6.06 28.83 -2.44
C SER A 30 -6.59 28.61 -1.02
N PHE A 31 -5.98 27.70 -0.26
CA PHE A 31 -6.10 27.72 1.20
C PHE A 31 -4.92 28.51 1.76
N ALA A 32 -5.10 29.83 1.80
CA ALA A 32 -4.33 30.71 2.67
C ALA A 32 -4.77 30.44 4.11
N GLY A 33 -3.85 29.96 4.94
CA GLY A 33 -4.08 29.74 6.36
C GLY A 33 -2.77 29.55 7.12
N ASN A 34 -2.19 30.68 7.56
CA ASN A 34 -1.17 30.82 8.61
C ASN A 34 0.00 29.81 8.64
N MET A 35 1.11 30.18 7.98
CA MET A 35 2.45 29.71 8.36
C MET A 35 3.32 30.92 8.71
N MET A 36 3.22 31.39 9.96
CA MET A 36 4.21 32.29 10.56
C MET A 36 4.61 31.74 11.93
N GLY A 37 5.92 31.60 12.13
CA GLY A 37 6.52 31.47 13.47
C GLY A 37 7.15 30.11 13.77
N GLY A 38 8.30 29.79 13.16
CA GLY A 38 9.04 28.57 13.49
C GLY A 38 10.39 28.46 12.81
N ARG A 39 11.22 29.50 12.94
CA ARG A 39 12.61 29.54 12.45
C ARG A 39 13.45 28.57 13.29
N GLY A 40 13.59 27.32 12.84
CA GLY A 40 14.45 26.30 13.43
C GLY A 40 15.18 25.52 12.34
N MET A 41 16.52 25.54 12.38
CA MET A 41 17.45 25.08 11.36
C MET A 41 17.43 23.56 11.13
N TYR A 42 16.45 23.06 10.39
CA TYR A 42 16.51 21.75 9.72
C TYR A 42 16.09 21.90 8.25
N ALA A 43 16.74 22.82 7.54
CA ALA A 43 16.62 22.95 6.09
C ALA A 43 17.45 21.85 5.42
N GLY A 44 16.84 20.69 5.15
CA GLY A 44 17.53 19.61 4.44
C GLY A 44 16.74 18.33 4.17
N MET A 45 15.61 18.08 4.83
CA MET A 45 14.71 16.98 4.47
C MET A 45 13.26 17.41 4.70
N SER A 46 12.63 17.94 3.64
CA SER A 46 11.18 18.13 3.59
C SER A 46 10.49 16.77 3.74
N PHE A 47 10.13 16.40 4.98
CA PHE A 47 9.16 15.35 5.29
C PHE A 47 7.71 15.78 4.96
N VAL A 48 7.54 16.65 3.97
CA VAL A 48 6.27 17.09 3.40
C VAL A 48 6.30 16.82 1.89
N GLN A 49 6.66 15.58 1.51
CA GLN A 49 6.16 15.06 0.25
C GLN A 49 4.72 14.62 0.54
N SER A 50 3.77 15.38 0.02
CA SER A 50 2.36 15.36 0.40
C SER A 50 1.75 13.96 0.25
N GLN A 51 0.68 13.65 0.99
CA GLN A 51 -0.05 12.39 0.79
C GLN A 51 -0.46 12.20 -0.69
N THR A 52 -0.72 13.30 -1.39
CA THR A 52 -1.02 13.38 -2.82
C THR A 52 0.12 12.89 -3.71
N ASP A 53 1.37 13.21 -3.35
CA ASP A 53 2.54 12.74 -4.10
C ASP A 53 2.71 11.23 -3.96
N ARG A 54 2.52 10.71 -2.74
CA ARG A 54 2.63 9.26 -2.46
C ARG A 54 1.59 8.44 -3.23
N SER A 55 0.33 8.88 -3.23
CA SER A 55 -0.74 8.16 -3.93
C SER A 55 -0.57 8.19 -5.44
N THR A 56 -0.03 9.28 -5.98
CA THR A 56 0.26 9.42 -7.41
C THR A 56 1.43 8.51 -7.82
N ILE A 57 2.50 8.47 -7.03
CA ILE A 57 3.64 7.58 -7.22
C ILE A 57 3.19 6.11 -7.15
N GLU A 58 2.38 5.74 -6.15
CA GLU A 58 1.86 4.39 -6.01
C GLU A 58 0.96 3.99 -7.19
N SER A 59 0.06 4.88 -7.62
CA SER A 59 -0.79 4.62 -8.79
C SER A 59 0.03 4.40 -10.06
N ALA A 60 1.07 5.19 -10.27
CA ALA A 60 1.96 5.03 -11.42
C ALA A 60 2.74 3.70 -11.37
N LEU A 61 3.23 3.29 -10.20
CA LEU A 61 3.90 2.00 -10.00
C LEU A 61 2.96 0.82 -10.26
N LEU A 62 1.70 0.90 -9.80
CA LEU A 62 0.71 -0.14 -10.04
C LEU A 62 0.30 -0.27 -11.51
N LYS A 63 0.26 0.85 -12.24
CA LYS A 63 -0.03 0.88 -13.68
C LYS A 63 1.20 0.56 -14.54
N GLY A 64 2.41 0.57 -13.96
CA GLY A 64 3.65 0.51 -14.74
C GLY A 64 3.88 1.77 -15.60
N ASP A 65 3.34 2.91 -15.19
CA ASP A 65 3.45 4.19 -15.91
C ASP A 65 4.72 4.94 -15.49
N TYR A 66 5.79 4.74 -16.27
CA TYR A 66 7.11 5.33 -15.98
C TYR A 66 7.10 6.85 -16.06
N GLU A 67 6.42 7.45 -17.03
CA GLU A 67 6.42 8.91 -17.23
C GLU A 67 5.60 9.62 -16.15
N ALA A 68 4.45 9.05 -15.75
CA ALA A 68 3.69 9.57 -14.62
C ALA A 68 4.47 9.46 -13.31
N TRP A 69 5.15 8.33 -13.08
CA TRP A 69 6.02 8.15 -11.92
C TRP A 69 7.17 9.18 -11.90
N LYS A 70 7.83 9.37 -13.04
CA LYS A 70 8.93 10.32 -13.20
C LYS A 70 8.48 11.75 -12.89
N THR A 71 7.34 12.16 -13.44
CA THR A 71 6.73 13.47 -13.19
C THR A 71 6.40 13.67 -11.72
N ALA A 72 5.80 12.67 -11.07
CA ALA A 72 5.45 12.74 -9.65
C ALA A 72 6.67 12.83 -8.73
N MET A 73 7.80 12.23 -9.11
CA MET A 73 9.03 12.24 -8.33
C MET A 73 9.92 13.47 -8.56
N GLN A 74 9.77 14.14 -9.71
CA GLN A 74 10.59 15.32 -10.09
C GLN A 74 10.43 16.51 -9.14
N SER A 75 9.30 16.61 -8.44
CA SER A 75 9.02 17.69 -7.47
C SER A 75 9.93 17.65 -6.23
N GLY A 76 10.54 16.49 -5.91
CA GLY A 76 11.31 16.30 -4.68
C GLY A 76 12.81 16.00 -4.87
N ASN A 77 13.20 15.28 -5.93
CA ASN A 77 14.60 14.88 -6.11
C ASN A 77 14.93 14.49 -7.56
N GLN A 78 15.05 15.49 -8.44
CA GLN A 78 15.31 15.31 -9.87
C GLN A 78 16.55 14.43 -10.17
N LYS A 79 17.62 14.55 -9.38
CA LYS A 79 18.86 13.77 -9.58
C LYS A 79 18.64 12.28 -9.34
N ALA A 80 17.87 11.92 -8.31
CA ALA A 80 17.53 10.52 -8.03
C ALA A 80 16.62 9.93 -9.12
N VAL A 81 15.68 10.72 -9.63
CA VAL A 81 14.77 10.30 -10.71
C VAL A 81 15.52 10.02 -12.00
N SER A 82 16.46 10.90 -12.38
CA SER A 82 17.27 10.70 -13.60
C SER A 82 18.21 9.49 -13.54
N ALA A 83 18.51 8.99 -12.34
CA ALA A 83 19.39 7.84 -12.15
C ALA A 83 18.67 6.50 -12.26
N ILE A 84 17.33 6.50 -12.21
CA ILE A 84 16.52 5.28 -12.35
C ILE A 84 16.23 5.06 -13.83
N THR A 85 16.61 3.90 -14.35
CA THR A 85 16.30 3.51 -15.73
C THR A 85 14.87 2.95 -15.85
N GLN A 86 14.35 2.85 -17.07
CA GLN A 86 13.02 2.26 -17.29
C GLN A 86 12.99 0.77 -16.88
N GLU A 87 14.08 0.03 -17.05
CA GLU A 87 14.19 -1.36 -16.59
C GLU A 87 14.14 -1.45 -15.06
N GLN A 88 14.84 -0.55 -14.37
CA GLN A 88 14.82 -0.47 -12.90
C GLN A 88 13.44 -0.08 -12.38
N PHE A 89 12.77 0.86 -13.04
CA PHE A 89 11.39 1.20 -12.76
C PHE A 89 10.48 -0.01 -12.98
N SER A 90 10.61 -0.73 -14.10
CA SER A 90 9.78 -1.89 -14.40
C SER A 90 9.92 -2.99 -13.35
N ALA A 91 11.15 -3.22 -12.86
CA ALA A 91 11.41 -4.12 -11.75
C ALA A 91 10.77 -3.63 -10.43
N MET A 92 10.76 -2.32 -10.18
CA MET A 92 10.09 -1.72 -9.03
C MET A 92 8.57 -1.86 -9.11
N ALA A 93 7.97 -1.47 -10.24
CA ALA A 93 6.55 -1.59 -10.53
C ALA A 93 6.09 -3.04 -10.35
N LYS A 94 6.84 -4.00 -10.90
CA LYS A 94 6.54 -5.43 -10.75
C LYS A 94 6.52 -5.87 -9.29
N ARG A 95 7.48 -5.43 -8.47
CA ARG A 95 7.50 -5.72 -7.03
C ARG A 95 6.29 -5.13 -6.31
N VAL A 96 5.90 -3.89 -6.64
CA VAL A 96 4.73 -3.24 -6.03
C VAL A 96 3.45 -3.99 -6.39
N GLN A 97 3.28 -4.36 -7.67
CA GLN A 97 2.16 -5.18 -8.13
C GLN A 97 2.12 -6.55 -7.42
N ASP A 98 3.25 -7.24 -7.31
CA ASP A 98 3.33 -8.53 -6.61
C ASP A 98 2.97 -8.41 -5.13
N MET A 99 3.44 -7.34 -4.47
CA MET A 99 3.10 -7.05 -3.08
C MET A 99 1.61 -6.73 -2.92
N GLN A 100 1.02 -5.96 -3.84
CA GLN A 100 -0.41 -5.66 -3.80
C GLN A 100 -1.24 -6.93 -4.02
N ALA A 101 -0.89 -7.76 -4.99
CA ALA A 101 -1.57 -9.03 -5.25
C ALA A 101 -1.51 -9.95 -4.03
N LYS A 102 -0.34 -10.06 -3.37
CA LYS A 102 -0.20 -10.83 -2.12
C LYS A 102 -1.06 -10.27 -1.00
N ARG A 103 -1.10 -8.96 -0.81
CA ARG A 103 -1.97 -8.32 0.21
C ARG A 103 -3.44 -8.66 -0.03
N LEU A 104 -3.92 -8.50 -1.27
CA LEU A 104 -5.30 -8.82 -1.64
C LEU A 104 -5.64 -10.30 -1.42
N ALA A 105 -4.71 -11.20 -1.74
CA ALA A 105 -4.87 -12.63 -1.50
C ALA A 105 -4.99 -12.95 0.01
N VAL A 106 -4.16 -12.32 0.84
CA VAL A 106 -4.23 -12.45 2.31
C VAL A 106 -5.55 -11.91 2.85
N ASP A 107 -5.96 -10.71 2.44
CA ASP A 107 -7.20 -10.07 2.91
C ASP A 107 -8.42 -10.92 2.53
N THR A 108 -8.44 -11.45 1.31
CA THR A 108 -9.50 -12.33 0.82
C THR A 108 -9.57 -13.61 1.63
N ALA A 109 -8.42 -14.23 1.91
CA ALA A 109 -8.37 -15.45 2.71
C ALA A 109 -8.83 -15.22 4.17
N ILE A 110 -8.47 -14.08 4.77
CA ILE A 110 -8.96 -13.70 6.11
C ILE A 110 -10.48 -13.52 6.10
N LYS A 111 -11.03 -12.77 5.14
CA LYS A 111 -12.48 -12.55 4.99
C LYS A 111 -13.25 -13.87 4.82
N ASN A 112 -12.69 -14.79 4.04
CA ASN A 112 -13.29 -16.09 3.78
C ASN A 112 -13.00 -17.12 4.89
N LYS A 113 -12.23 -16.76 5.92
CA LYS A 113 -11.77 -17.65 6.99
C LYS A 113 -11.07 -18.91 6.44
N ASP A 114 -10.35 -18.74 5.33
CA ASP A 114 -9.64 -19.82 4.62
C ASP A 114 -8.16 -19.85 5.02
N TYR A 115 -7.82 -20.80 5.90
CA TYR A 115 -6.46 -20.97 6.42
C TYR A 115 -5.47 -21.38 5.33
N ASP A 116 -5.85 -22.26 4.41
CA ASP A 116 -4.94 -22.79 3.39
C ASP A 116 -4.64 -21.71 2.34
N ALA A 117 -5.67 -20.97 1.91
CA ALA A 117 -5.47 -19.81 1.05
C ALA A 117 -4.60 -18.75 1.73
N TRP A 118 -4.82 -18.49 3.02
CA TRP A 118 -4.03 -17.53 3.79
C TRP A 118 -2.56 -17.97 3.89
N LYS A 119 -2.31 -19.23 4.25
CA LYS A 119 -0.95 -19.78 4.37
C LYS A 119 -0.19 -19.73 3.05
N ASN A 120 -0.88 -20.03 1.94
CA ASN A 120 -0.30 -19.94 0.61
C ASN A 120 0.01 -18.49 0.21
N ALA A 121 -0.88 -17.54 0.50
CA ALA A 121 -0.70 -16.13 0.20
C ALA A 121 0.44 -15.47 1.00
N VAL A 122 0.52 -15.78 2.30
CA VAL A 122 1.59 -15.30 3.19
C VAL A 122 2.94 -15.97 2.87
N GLY A 123 2.90 -17.19 2.35
CA GLY A 123 4.07 -17.99 2.02
C GLY A 123 4.46 -18.93 3.17
N THR A 124 4.75 -20.17 2.81
CA THR A 124 4.99 -21.28 3.75
C THR A 124 6.25 -21.13 4.61
N GLN A 125 7.17 -20.25 4.19
CA GLN A 125 8.42 -19.95 4.91
C GLN A 125 8.26 -18.79 5.91
N SER A 126 7.08 -18.18 6.01
CA SER A 126 6.85 -17.08 6.93
C SER A 126 6.92 -17.56 8.39
N PRO A 127 7.61 -16.85 9.29
CA PRO A 127 7.56 -17.16 10.73
C PRO A 127 6.13 -17.14 11.30
N MET A 128 5.21 -16.39 10.67
CA MET A 128 3.82 -16.31 11.09
C MET A 128 3.07 -17.64 10.86
N THR A 129 3.34 -18.33 9.76
CA THR A 129 2.71 -19.62 9.42
C THR A 129 3.20 -20.78 10.29
N GLN A 130 4.23 -20.56 11.13
CA GLN A 130 4.67 -21.52 12.14
C GLN A 130 3.87 -21.41 13.44
N LYS A 131 3.34 -20.21 13.75
CA LYS A 131 2.60 -19.93 14.98
C LYS A 131 1.08 -20.02 14.78
N ILE A 132 0.62 -19.61 13.60
CA ILE A 132 -0.77 -19.69 13.21
C ILE A 132 -0.99 -21.02 12.48
N THR A 133 -1.82 -21.85 13.07
CA THR A 133 -2.19 -23.19 12.60
C THR A 133 -3.66 -23.20 12.21
N ALA A 134 -4.10 -24.24 11.50
CA ALA A 134 -5.53 -24.41 11.19
C ALA A 134 -6.41 -24.39 12.46
N SER A 135 -5.92 -24.95 13.56
CA SER A 135 -6.66 -25.01 14.83
C SER A 135 -6.84 -23.66 15.54
N ASN A 136 -5.95 -22.69 15.31
CA ASN A 136 -6.02 -21.36 15.94
C ASN A 136 -6.32 -20.22 14.96
N PHE A 137 -6.41 -20.50 13.66
CA PHE A 137 -6.61 -19.50 12.61
C PHE A 137 -7.85 -18.63 12.82
N ASN A 138 -8.95 -19.22 13.30
CA ASN A 138 -10.16 -18.45 13.61
C ASN A 138 -9.93 -17.35 14.68
N ARG A 139 -9.04 -17.58 15.66
CA ARG A 139 -8.67 -16.54 16.65
C ARG A 139 -7.81 -15.45 16.02
N PHE A 140 -6.96 -15.82 15.06
CA PHE A 140 -6.20 -14.85 14.28
C PHE A 140 -7.12 -13.97 13.41
N VAL A 141 -8.13 -14.56 12.76
CA VAL A 141 -9.14 -13.78 12.00
C VAL A 141 -9.87 -12.80 12.93
N GLN A 142 -10.35 -13.25 14.09
CA GLN A 142 -10.99 -12.37 15.08
C GLN A 142 -10.08 -11.23 15.52
N MET A 143 -8.80 -11.51 15.76
CA MET A 143 -7.82 -10.47 16.07
C MET A 143 -7.70 -9.45 14.93
N GLN A 144 -7.67 -9.87 13.67
CA GLN A 144 -7.62 -8.96 12.52
C GLN A 144 -8.88 -8.08 12.41
N GLU A 145 -10.05 -8.66 12.62
CA GLU A 145 -11.32 -7.92 12.64
C GLU A 145 -11.33 -6.84 13.74
N LEU A 146 -10.87 -7.19 14.95
CA LEU A 146 -10.77 -6.25 16.08
C LEU A 146 -9.76 -5.13 15.80
N LEU A 147 -8.61 -5.45 15.21
CA LEU A 147 -7.61 -4.45 14.83
C LEU A 147 -8.16 -3.49 13.78
N GLN A 148 -8.92 -3.99 12.81
CA GLN A 148 -9.55 -3.14 11.80
C GLN A 148 -10.59 -2.20 12.43
N GLN A 149 -11.42 -2.69 13.34
CA GLN A 149 -12.37 -1.86 14.09
C GLN A 149 -11.65 -0.80 14.92
N ALA A 150 -10.58 -1.18 15.64
CA ALA A 150 -9.78 -0.26 16.42
C ALA A 150 -9.15 0.84 15.56
N GLN A 151 -8.72 0.52 14.33
CA GLN A 151 -8.20 1.52 13.38
C GLN A 151 -9.29 2.51 12.94
N VAL A 152 -10.50 2.03 12.63
CA VAL A 152 -11.63 2.90 12.26
C VAL A 152 -11.97 3.84 13.41
N ILE A 153 -12.17 3.30 14.62
CA ILE A 153 -12.46 4.10 15.83
C ILE A 153 -11.32 5.09 16.10
N GLY A 154 -10.07 4.66 15.95
CA GLY A 154 -8.91 5.55 16.11
C GLY A 154 -8.92 6.71 15.12
N GLN A 155 -9.30 6.49 13.86
CA GLN A 155 -9.46 7.56 12.87
C GLN A 155 -10.59 8.52 13.23
N GLU A 156 -11.76 8.00 13.66
CA GLU A 156 -12.89 8.82 14.09
C GLU A 156 -12.54 9.73 15.28
N LEU A 157 -11.75 9.20 16.22
CA LEU A 157 -11.30 9.93 17.40
C LEU A 157 -10.05 10.80 17.16
N GLY A 158 -9.49 10.77 15.95
CA GLY A 158 -8.26 11.49 15.61
C GLY A 158 -6.99 10.94 16.28
N VAL A 159 -7.01 9.71 16.80
CA VAL A 159 -5.89 9.00 17.45
C VAL A 159 -5.33 7.86 16.59
N GLY A 160 -5.63 7.88 15.29
CA GLY A 160 -5.22 6.85 14.33
C GLY A 160 -3.69 6.63 14.27
N PRO A 161 -3.24 5.56 13.59
CA PRO A 161 -1.85 5.10 13.59
C PRO A 161 -0.92 6.21 13.06
N GLY A 162 -0.36 6.98 13.99
CA GLY A 162 0.35 8.23 13.70
C GLY A 162 0.48 9.16 14.91
N ILE A 163 -0.37 9.01 15.94
CA ILE A 163 -0.29 9.79 17.19
C ILE A 163 -0.04 8.85 18.37
N GLY A 164 1.23 8.63 18.76
CA GLY A 164 1.53 8.21 20.14
C GLY A 164 2.44 7.01 20.43
N MET A 165 3.00 6.29 19.45
CA MET A 165 3.92 5.15 19.73
C MET A 165 5.39 5.38 19.34
N ALA A 166 5.78 6.61 19.04
CA ALA A 166 7.18 7.02 19.01
C ALA A 166 7.53 7.73 20.34
N GLY A 167 7.50 6.97 21.44
CA GLY A 167 8.15 7.44 22.67
C GLY A 167 9.63 7.73 22.35
N PRO A 168 10.23 8.80 22.90
CA PRO A 168 11.61 9.13 22.62
C PRO A 168 12.49 7.96 23.06
N MET A 169 13.13 7.30 22.11
CA MET A 169 14.22 6.35 22.40
C MET A 169 15.30 7.15 23.13
N HIS A 170 15.32 7.02 24.45
CA HIS A 170 16.32 7.57 25.34
C HIS A 170 17.64 6.86 25.04
N PHE A 171 18.40 7.36 24.06
CA PHE A 171 19.80 6.97 23.88
C PHE A 171 20.59 7.53 25.07
N GLY A 172 20.62 6.78 26.16
CA GLY A 172 21.50 7.02 27.28
C GLY A 172 22.94 6.83 26.84
N PHE A 173 23.64 7.92 26.56
CA PHE A 173 25.11 7.94 26.58
C PHE A 173 25.53 7.96 28.05
N GLY A 174 25.86 6.78 28.57
CA GLY A 174 26.65 6.64 29.78
C GLY A 174 28.06 7.20 29.53
N ARG A 175 28.53 8.00 30.49
CA ARG A 175 29.83 8.67 30.56
C ARG A 175 31.01 7.71 30.46
#